data_AF-A0A0G0M532-F1
#
_entry.id   AF-A0A0G0M532-F1
#
_cell.length_a   1.000
_cell.length_b   1.000
_cell.length_c   1.000
_cell.angle_alpha   90.00
_cell.angle_beta   90.00
_cell.angle_gamma   90.00
#
_symmetry.space_group_name_H-M   'P 1'
#
loop_
_entity.id
_entity.type
_entity.pdbx_description
1 polymer ?
#
loop_
_entity_poly.entity_id
_entity_poly.type
_entity_poly.pdbx_seq_one_letter_code
_entity_poly.pdbx_strand_id
1 'polypeptide(L)'
;MESWQKIIIIIWGIISFALFVKGFKESKDKKNAYGLTPFFPFGAFVWGDAVVFGFFWTAVFVVVLILNDWTLFLLIISVFWVVRSIGETIYWFNQQFSKINRNPPEKNWMFKYFHNDSVWFIHQIGWQCVTVISIIFSIYFTHTWLKSL
;
A
#
# COMPACT_ATOMS: atom_id res chain seq x y z
N MET A 1 16.83 -10.62 -14.21
CA MET A 1 16.74 -9.15 -14.38
C MET A 1 18.00 -8.55 -14.96
N GLU A 2 17.85 -7.60 -15.87
CA GLU A 2 18.91 -6.73 -16.39
C GLU A 2 19.33 -5.68 -15.35
N SER A 3 20.51 -5.07 -15.52
CA SER A 3 21.07 -4.11 -14.56
C SER A 3 20.19 -2.88 -14.35
N TRP A 4 19.60 -2.34 -15.42
CA TRP A 4 18.72 -1.17 -15.32
C TRP A 4 17.43 -1.49 -14.54
N GLN A 5 16.89 -2.71 -14.66
CA GLN A 5 15.71 -3.16 -13.90
C GLN A 5 16.00 -3.18 -12.40
N LYS A 6 17.17 -3.70 -12.01
CA LYS A 6 17.64 -3.70 -10.62
C LYS A 6 17.76 -2.28 -10.08
N ILE A 7 18.35 -1.36 -10.86
CA ILE A 7 18.50 0.04 -10.47
C ILE A 7 17.12 0.68 -10.22
N ILE A 8 16.14 0.47 -11.11
CA ILE A 8 14.78 0.98 -10.92
C ILE A 8 14.17 0.45 -9.62
N ILE A 9 14.24 -0.87 -9.39
CA ILE A 9 13.69 -1.50 -8.19
C ILE A 9 14.37 -0.96 -6.92
N ILE A 10 15.69 -0.76 -6.94
CA ILE A 10 16.45 -0.17 -5.83
C ILE A 10 16.01 1.26 -5.55
N ILE A 11 15.93 2.11 -6.58
CA ILE A 11 15.47 3.49 -6.42
C ILE A 11 14.03 3.51 -5.87
N TRP A 12 13.16 2.65 -6.41
CA TRP A 12 11.78 2.50 -5.93
C TRP A 12 11.73 2.11 -4.45
N GLY A 13 12.53 1.13 -4.03
CA GLY A 13 12.63 0.68 -2.64
C GLY A 13 13.14 1.76 -1.69
N ILE A 14 14.19 2.48 -2.08
CA ILE A 14 14.76 3.58 -1.28
C ILE A 14 13.73 4.70 -1.09
N ILE A 15 13.05 5.12 -2.17
CA ILE A 15 11.99 6.14 -2.09
C ILE A 15 10.86 5.64 -1.19
N SER A 16 10.41 4.39 -1.36
CA SER A 16 9.35 3.80 -0.54
C SER A 16 9.69 3.79 0.95
N PHE A 17 10.92 3.43 1.29
CA PHE A 17 11.38 3.44 2.68
C PHE A 17 11.45 4.85 3.24
N ALA A 18 11.94 5.82 2.47
CA ALA A 18 11.94 7.22 2.86
C ALA A 18 10.52 7.76 3.08
N LEU A 19 9.56 7.36 2.23
CA LEU A 19 8.14 7.69 2.38
C LEU A 19 7.54 7.08 3.64
N PHE A 20 7.86 5.82 3.95
CA PHE A 20 7.43 5.19 5.19
C PHE A 20 7.91 5.97 6.41
N VAL A 21 9.22 6.26 6.49
CA VAL A 21 9.82 6.99 7.62
C VAL A 21 9.22 8.38 7.76
N LYS A 22 9.13 9.13 6.65
CA LYS A 22 8.58 10.49 6.65
C LYS A 22 7.08 10.50 6.98
N GLY A 23 6.30 9.61 6.36
CA GLY A 23 4.87 9.48 6.62
C GLY A 23 4.59 9.09 8.07
N PHE A 24 5.43 8.25 8.67
CA PHE A 24 5.29 7.85 10.06
C PHE A 24 5.55 9.04 11.00
N LYS A 25 6.59 9.83 10.72
CA LYS A 25 6.89 11.07 11.46
C LYS A 25 5.77 12.11 11.32
N GLU A 26 5.26 12.34 10.11
CA GLU A 26 4.15 13.26 9.86
C GLU A 26 2.87 12.82 10.57
N SER A 27 2.55 11.52 10.54
CA SER A 27 1.33 10.98 11.17
C SER A 27 1.42 10.94 12.69
N LYS A 28 2.55 10.48 13.24
CA LYS A 28 2.74 10.28 14.67
C LYS A 28 3.09 11.56 15.40
N ASP A 29 4.17 12.23 14.98
CA ASP A 29 4.75 13.32 15.75
C ASP A 29 4.03 14.64 15.43
N LYS A 30 3.65 14.85 14.17
CA LYS A 30 2.96 16.07 13.71
C LYS A 30 1.44 15.94 13.63
N LYS A 31 0.89 14.75 13.89
CA LYS A 31 -0.57 14.46 13.82
C LYS A 31 -1.19 14.82 12.46
N ASN A 32 -0.41 14.73 11.39
CA ASN A 32 -0.73 15.21 10.04
C ASN A 32 -1.05 14.06 9.07
N ALA A 33 -1.77 13.03 9.53
CA ALA A 33 -2.07 11.85 8.72
C ALA A 33 -2.88 12.17 7.44
N TYR A 34 -3.67 13.25 7.44
CA TYR A 34 -4.47 13.72 6.31
C TYR A 34 -3.75 14.73 5.41
N GLY A 35 -2.53 15.15 5.75
CA GLY A 35 -1.78 16.10 4.94
C GLY A 35 -1.47 15.50 3.57
N LEU A 36 -1.75 16.26 2.51
CA LEU A 36 -1.53 15.83 1.13
C LEU A 36 -0.05 15.56 0.85
N THR A 37 0.22 14.60 -0.02
CA THR A 37 1.57 14.27 -0.49
C THR A 37 1.65 14.24 -2.01
N PRO A 38 2.79 14.63 -2.61
CA PRO A 38 2.96 14.60 -4.06
C PRO A 38 3.31 13.20 -4.61
N PHE A 39 3.25 12.13 -3.80
CA PHE A 39 3.79 10.81 -4.13
C PHE A 39 2.75 9.87 -4.73
N PHE A 40 1.99 10.38 -5.71
CA PHE A 40 0.96 9.64 -6.42
C PHE A 40 1.43 8.30 -7.02
N PRO A 41 2.63 8.17 -7.62
CA PRO A 41 3.06 6.89 -8.20
C PRO A 41 3.13 5.71 -7.21
N PHE A 42 3.22 6.00 -5.91
CA PHE A 42 3.23 4.98 -4.85
C PHE A 42 1.82 4.68 -4.31
N GLY A 43 0.79 5.27 -4.90
CA GLY A 43 -0.60 5.21 -4.45
C GLY A 43 -0.89 6.06 -3.21
N ALA A 44 0.05 6.92 -2.80
CA ALA A 44 -0.06 7.73 -1.59
C ALA A 44 -0.58 9.14 -1.90
N PHE A 45 -1.77 9.45 -1.40
CA PHE A 45 -2.38 10.79 -1.53
C PHE A 45 -2.19 11.62 -0.26
N VAL A 46 -2.19 10.97 0.90
CA VAL A 46 -1.97 11.61 2.21
C VAL A 46 -0.83 10.93 2.98
N TRP A 47 -0.31 11.59 4.02
CA TRP A 47 0.82 11.04 4.79
C TRP A 47 0.51 9.70 5.45
N GLY A 48 -0.75 9.44 5.81
CA GLY A 48 -1.18 8.14 6.30
C GLY A 48 -0.97 7.02 5.26
N ASP A 49 -1.28 7.30 3.99
CA ASP A 49 -1.04 6.35 2.89
C ASP A 49 0.44 6.05 2.73
N ALA A 50 1.29 7.08 2.84
CA ALA A 50 2.73 6.95 2.72
C ALA A 50 3.33 6.00 3.77
N VAL A 51 2.71 5.88 4.96
CA VAL A 51 3.12 4.88 5.96
C VAL A 51 2.86 3.47 5.43
N VAL A 52 1.61 3.17 5.07
CA VAL A 52 1.22 1.80 4.74
C VAL A 52 1.83 1.38 3.40
N PHE A 53 1.69 2.21 2.36
CA PHE A 53 2.22 1.90 1.04
C PHE A 53 3.73 2.00 0.98
N GLY A 54 4.36 2.92 1.73
CA GLY A 54 5.82 2.95 1.84
C GLY A 54 6.39 1.66 2.44
N PHE A 55 5.77 1.14 3.50
CA PHE A 55 6.15 -0.14 4.08
C PHE A 55 5.90 -1.31 3.10
N PHE A 56 4.71 -1.36 2.49
CA PHE A 56 4.35 -2.37 1.49
C PHE A 56 5.35 -2.41 0.32
N TRP A 57 5.63 -1.26 -0.30
CA TRP A 57 6.55 -1.18 -1.43
C TRP A 57 7.99 -1.50 -1.05
N THR A 58 8.41 -1.18 0.18
CA THR A 58 9.71 -1.61 0.71
C THR A 58 9.79 -3.14 0.80
N ALA A 59 8.73 -3.80 1.27
CA ALA A 59 8.69 -5.26 1.34
C ALA A 59 8.70 -5.90 -0.06
N VAL A 60 7.90 -5.37 -0.98
CA VAL A 60 7.85 -5.80 -2.39
C VAL A 60 9.23 -5.69 -3.03
N PHE A 61 9.91 -4.56 -2.85
CA PHE A 61 11.27 -4.33 -3.32
C PHE A 61 12.24 -5.45 -2.87
N VAL A 62 12.26 -5.76 -1.56
CA VAL A 62 13.14 -6.80 -1.00
C VAL A 62 12.83 -8.17 -1.61
N VAL A 63 11.55 -8.55 -1.66
CA VAL A 63 11.11 -9.83 -2.19
C VAL A 63 11.49 -9.98 -3.66
N VAL A 64 11.21 -8.97 -4.48
CA VAL A 64 11.52 -8.97 -5.92
C VAL A 64 13.03 -9.08 -6.16
N LEU A 65 13.86 -8.38 -5.39
CA LEU A 65 15.31 -8.49 -5.54
C LEU A 65 15.83 -9.89 -5.18
N ILE A 66 15.29 -10.50 -4.12
CA ILE A 66 15.66 -11.87 -3.70
C ILE A 66 15.29 -12.87 -4.80
N LEU A 67 14.09 -12.74 -5.37
CA LEU A 67 13.60 -13.64 -6.43
C LEU A 67 14.19 -13.30 -7.81
N ASN A 68 14.80 -12.13 -7.97
CA ASN A 68 15.41 -11.64 -9.21
C ASN A 68 14.44 -11.65 -10.42
N ASP A 69 13.15 -11.40 -10.16
CA ASP A 69 12.04 -11.52 -11.11
C ASP A 69 11.39 -10.15 -11.41
N TRP A 70 11.67 -9.64 -12.61
CA TRP A 70 11.12 -8.36 -13.10
C TRP A 70 9.62 -8.44 -13.37
N THR A 71 9.16 -9.57 -13.88
CA THR A 71 7.75 -9.77 -14.25
C THR A 71 6.89 -9.79 -13.00
N LEU A 72 7.37 -10.39 -11.92
CA LEU A 72 6.72 -10.33 -10.61
C LEU A 72 6.55 -8.88 -10.13
N PHE A 73 7.57 -8.03 -10.27
CA PHE A 73 7.47 -6.62 -9.91
C PHE A 73 6.39 -5.88 -10.71
N LEU A 74 6.38 -6.06 -12.04
CA LEU A 74 5.37 -5.46 -12.92
C LEU A 74 3.96 -5.96 -12.60
N LEU A 75 3.83 -7.26 -12.30
CA LEU A 75 2.55 -7.85 -11.92
C LEU A 75 2.04 -7.25 -10.60
N ILE A 76 2.91 -7.08 -9.60
CA ILE A 76 2.55 -6.44 -8.33
C ILE A 76 2.12 -4.98 -8.57
N ILE A 77 2.84 -4.22 -9.40
CA ILE A 77 2.43 -2.85 -9.79
C ILE A 77 1.04 -2.84 -10.43
N SER A 78 0.80 -3.73 -11.38
CA SER A 78 -0.48 -3.80 -12.09
C SER A 78 -1.63 -4.12 -11.13
N VAL A 79 -1.48 -5.18 -10.31
CA VAL A 79 -2.50 -5.58 -9.34
C VAL A 79 -2.71 -4.51 -8.28
N PHE A 80 -1.64 -3.89 -7.79
CA PHE A 80 -1.72 -2.78 -6.83
C PHE A 80 -2.59 -1.65 -7.37
N TRP A 81 -2.35 -1.19 -8.59
CA TRP A 81 -3.11 -0.08 -9.16
C TRP A 81 -4.56 -0.46 -9.46
N VAL A 82 -4.84 -1.70 -9.84
CA VAL A 82 -6.22 -2.19 -9.97
C VAL A 82 -6.93 -2.13 -8.63
N VAL A 83 -6.36 -2.71 -7.58
CA VAL A 83 -6.96 -2.73 -6.23
C VAL A 83 -7.11 -1.32 -5.67
N ARG A 84 -6.09 -0.47 -5.81
CA ARG A 84 -6.10 0.92 -5.35
C ARG A 84 -7.19 1.72 -6.04
N SER A 85 -7.26 1.66 -7.37
CA SER A 85 -8.20 2.47 -8.16
C SER A 85 -9.64 2.04 -7.93
N ILE A 86 -9.90 0.72 -7.87
CA ILE A 86 -11.24 0.21 -7.54
C ILE A 86 -11.61 0.61 -6.11
N GLY A 87 -10.69 0.44 -5.16
CA GLY A 87 -10.90 0.80 -3.76
C GLY A 87 -11.23 2.27 -3.56
N GLU A 88 -10.49 3.18 -4.20
CA GLU A 88 -10.80 4.62 -4.18
C GLU A 88 -12.14 4.93 -4.83
N THR A 89 -12.43 4.33 -5.99
CA THR A 89 -13.70 4.55 -6.69
C THR A 89 -14.89 4.17 -5.80
N ILE A 90 -14.84 2.99 -5.19
CA ILE A 90 -15.88 2.52 -4.25
C ILE A 90 -15.95 3.42 -3.03
N TYR A 91 -14.81 3.81 -2.46
CA TYR A 91 -14.75 4.68 -1.29
C TYR A 91 -15.41 6.04 -1.55
N TRP A 92 -15.00 6.74 -2.60
CA TRP A 92 -15.53 8.06 -2.95
C TRP A 92 -17.00 8.01 -3.34
N PHE A 93 -17.41 6.97 -4.07
CA PHE A 93 -18.82 6.74 -4.38
C PHE A 93 -19.65 6.59 -3.10
N ASN A 94 -19.25 5.72 -2.17
CA ASN A 94 -19.99 5.53 -0.92
C ASN A 94 -19.96 6.77 -0.02
N GLN A 95 -18.87 7.55 -0.05
CA GLN A 95 -18.75 8.77 0.74
C GLN A 95 -19.78 9.84 0.33
N GLN A 96 -20.27 9.82 -0.92
CA GLN A 96 -21.32 10.74 -1.38
C GLN A 96 -22.68 10.47 -0.72
N PHE A 97 -22.96 9.22 -0.31
CA PHE A 97 -24.29 8.81 0.16
C PHE A 97 -24.32 8.38 1.64
N SER A 98 -23.16 8.16 2.26
CA SER A 98 -23.08 7.63 3.63
C SER A 98 -22.94 8.74 4.67
N LYS A 99 -23.74 8.66 5.74
CA LYS A 99 -23.45 9.38 6.99
C LYS A 99 -22.34 8.63 7.71
N ILE A 100 -21.20 9.27 7.92
CA ILE A 100 -20.05 8.66 8.59
C ILE A 100 -20.46 8.27 10.03
N ASN A 101 -20.69 6.99 10.25
CA ASN A 101 -20.92 6.40 11.58
C ASN A 101 -19.85 5.33 11.80
N ARG A 102 -18.82 5.67 12.57
CA ARG A 102 -17.66 4.80 12.82
C ARG A 102 -17.57 4.49 14.30
N ASN A 103 -16.95 3.35 14.61
CA ASN A 103 -16.54 3.07 15.99
C ASN A 103 -15.55 4.15 16.47
N PRO A 104 -15.52 4.45 17.78
CA PRO A 104 -14.56 5.41 18.33
C PRO A 104 -13.12 5.02 17.96
N PRO A 105 -12.33 5.93 17.38
CA PRO A 105 -10.97 5.63 16.89
C PRO A 105 -10.03 5.21 18.02
N GLU A 106 -10.28 5.63 19.27
CA GLU A 106 -9.49 5.31 20.47
C GLU A 106 -9.47 3.82 20.79
N LYS A 107 -10.50 3.06 20.33
CA LYS A 107 -10.57 1.61 20.51
C LYS A 107 -9.65 0.85 19.54
N ASN A 108 -9.12 1.52 18.51
CA ASN A 108 -8.21 0.91 17.56
C ASN A 108 -6.77 0.94 18.09
N TRP A 109 -6.05 -0.18 18.03
CA TRP A 109 -4.66 -0.28 18.52
C TRP A 109 -3.67 0.65 17.79
N MET A 110 -3.99 1.08 16.56
CA MET A 110 -3.19 2.02 15.77
C MET A 110 -3.39 3.48 16.21
N PHE A 111 -4.35 3.76 17.10
CA PHE A 111 -4.64 5.12 17.57
C PHE A 111 -3.44 5.80 18.22
N LYS A 112 -2.57 5.03 18.89
CA LYS A 112 -1.31 5.54 19.47
C LYS A 112 -0.32 6.12 18.45
N TYR A 113 -0.54 5.87 17.16
CA TYR A 113 0.30 6.40 16.08
C TYR A 113 -0.42 7.44 15.24
N PHE A 114 -1.74 7.33 15.08
CA PHE A 114 -2.51 8.11 14.10
C PHE A 114 -3.48 9.12 14.75
N HIS A 115 -3.74 9.00 16.05
CA HIS A 115 -4.35 9.99 16.95
C HIS A 115 -5.71 10.58 16.55
N ASN A 116 -6.34 10.10 15.47
CA ASN A 116 -7.62 10.57 14.97
C ASN A 116 -8.27 9.47 14.10
N ASP A 117 -9.35 9.81 13.40
CA ASP A 117 -10.10 8.90 12.52
C ASP A 117 -9.29 8.27 11.38
N SER A 118 -8.05 8.73 11.15
CA SER A 118 -7.18 8.18 10.12
C SER A 118 -6.90 6.69 10.32
N VAL A 119 -6.98 6.19 11.56
CA VAL A 119 -6.87 4.76 11.87
C VAL A 119 -7.79 3.89 11.00
N TRP A 120 -8.96 4.39 10.62
CA TRP A 120 -9.93 3.64 9.83
C TRP A 120 -9.50 3.52 8.36
N PHE A 121 -9.01 4.59 7.74
CA PHE A 121 -8.51 4.50 6.37
C PHE A 121 -7.17 3.75 6.33
N ILE A 122 -6.32 3.87 7.37
CA ILE A 122 -5.09 3.07 7.50
C ILE A 122 -5.43 1.58 7.51
N HIS A 123 -6.45 1.18 8.27
CA HIS A 123 -6.93 -0.20 8.28
C HIS A 123 -7.44 -0.62 6.89
N GLN A 124 -8.24 0.22 6.22
CA GLN A 124 -8.74 -0.03 4.86
C GLN A 124 -7.60 -0.26 3.86
N ILE A 125 -6.60 0.63 3.80
CA ILE A 125 -5.48 0.49 2.85
C ILE A 125 -4.53 -0.65 3.23
N GLY A 126 -4.43 -1.00 4.52
CA GLY A 126 -3.76 -2.23 4.96
C GLY A 126 -4.40 -3.48 4.34
N TRP A 127 -5.74 -3.55 4.32
CA TRP A 127 -6.47 -4.61 3.63
C TRP A 127 -6.33 -4.56 2.11
N GLN A 128 -6.15 -3.38 1.51
CA GLN A 128 -5.80 -3.29 0.08
C GLN A 128 -4.45 -3.98 -0.19
N CYS A 129 -3.43 -3.75 0.64
CA CYS A 129 -2.15 -4.45 0.51
C CYS A 129 -2.28 -5.97 0.65
N VAL A 130 -3.07 -6.44 1.64
CA VAL A 130 -3.36 -7.88 1.80
C VAL A 130 -4.06 -8.44 0.55
N THR A 131 -5.00 -7.70 -0.01
CA THR A 131 -5.74 -8.10 -1.23
C THR A 131 -4.79 -8.25 -2.42
N VAL A 132 -3.87 -7.30 -2.60
CA VAL A 132 -2.83 -7.38 -3.64
C VAL A 132 -2.01 -8.66 -3.50
N ILE A 133 -1.48 -8.92 -2.30
CA ILE A 133 -0.67 -10.12 -2.03
C ILE A 133 -1.47 -11.40 -2.29
N SER A 134 -2.73 -11.45 -1.84
CA SER A 134 -3.63 -12.59 -2.05
C SER A 134 -3.91 -12.85 -3.53
N ILE A 135 -4.10 -11.82 -4.34
CA ILE A 135 -4.28 -11.97 -5.79
C ILE A 135 -3.01 -12.56 -6.44
N ILE A 136 -1.83 -12.07 -6.06
CA ILE A 136 -0.55 -12.57 -6.58
C ILE A 136 -0.37 -14.05 -6.25
N PHE A 137 -0.62 -14.44 -4.99
CA PHE A 137 -0.57 -15.85 -4.60
C PHE A 137 -1.63 -16.70 -5.31
N SER A 138 -2.83 -16.17 -5.50
CA SER A 138 -3.90 -16.88 -6.22
C SER A 138 -3.46 -17.18 -7.65
N ILE A 139 -2.92 -16.19 -8.37
CA ILE A 139 -2.38 -16.38 -9.73
C ILE A 139 -1.27 -17.46 -9.73
N TYR A 140 -0.35 -17.37 -8.78
CA TYR A 140 0.76 -18.33 -8.66
C TYR A 140 0.27 -19.77 -8.40
N PHE A 141 -0.66 -19.96 -7.46
CA PHE A 141 -1.19 -21.28 -7.13
C PHE A 141 -2.07 -21.84 -8.24
N THR A 142 -2.89 -21.02 -8.91
CA THR A 142 -3.65 -21.45 -10.08
C THR A 142 -2.73 -21.93 -11.20
N HIS A 143 -1.68 -21.18 -11.52
CA HIS A 143 -0.71 -21.59 -12.53
C HIS A 143 0.03 -22.88 -12.15
N THR A 144 0.39 -23.03 -10.88
CA THR A 144 1.05 -24.25 -10.38
C THR A 144 0.12 -25.46 -10.45
N TRP A 145 -1.14 -25.29 -10.08
CA TRP A 145 -2.16 -26.32 -10.18
C TRP A 145 -2.38 -26.78 -11.62
N LEU A 146 -2.50 -25.84 -12.57
CA LEU A 146 -2.67 -26.16 -14.00
C LEU A 146 -1.47 -26.93 -14.58
N LYS A 147 -0.25 -26.72 -14.08
CA LYS A 147 0.94 -27.50 -14.48
C LYS A 147 1.00 -28.91 -13.89
N SER A 148 0.24 -29.15 -12.82
CA SER A 148 0.18 -30.46 -12.16
C SER A 148 -0.89 -31.40 -12.74
N LEU A 149 -1.79 -30.85 -13.57
CA LEU A 149 -2.77 -31.59 -14.37
C LEU A 149 -2.10 -32.10 -15.66
#